data_AF-A0A7J6HII7-F1
#
_entry.id   AF-A0A7J6HII7-F1
#
_cell.length_a   1.000
_cell.length_b   1.000
_cell.length_c   1.000
_cell.angle_alpha   90.00
_cell.angle_beta   90.00
_cell.angle_gamma   90.00
#
_symmetry.space_group_name_H-M   'P 1'
#
loop_
_entity.id
_entity.type
_entity.pdbx_description
1 polymer ?
#
loop_
_entity_poly.entity_id
_entity_poly.type
_entity_poly.pdbx_seq_one_letter_code
_entity_poly.pdbx_strand_id
1 'polypeptide(L)'
;MWLRDPFERFFKEADFQIACDYFKGNPYDRKNNPNGGFTYVRSNTRSINFYKFWYFSRWAHPGLHDQDVLNLIKFDPFINRIGLKMVFLDTAYFGGFCQPSRDLDLVCTMHANCCVGLHNKINDLTILLDQDWKTYMQQHEQPTLNSSTNSTTTHASWTVPQNCSR
;
A
#
# COMPACT_ATOMS: atom_id res chain seq x y z
N MET A 1 6.18 4.38 -4.84
CA MET A 1 6.45 3.99 -6.23
C MET A 1 5.25 3.26 -6.81
N TRP A 2 4.91 3.55 -8.07
CA TRP A 2 3.95 2.79 -8.86
C TRP A 2 4.74 1.93 -9.84
N LEU A 3 4.58 0.62 -9.74
CA LEU A 3 5.33 -0.38 -10.49
C LEU A 3 4.47 -0.99 -11.60
N ARG A 4 3.15 -1.07 -11.39
CA ARG A 4 2.15 -1.48 -12.37
C ARG A 4 0.89 -0.62 -12.24
N ASP A 5 -0.01 -0.77 -13.21
CA ASP A 5 -1.34 -0.17 -13.14
C ASP A 5 -2.12 -0.70 -11.91
N PRO A 6 -2.46 0.16 -10.92
CA PRO A 6 -3.22 -0.27 -9.76
C PRO A 6 -4.74 -0.28 -10.00
N PHE A 7 -5.23 0.33 -11.09
CA PHE A 7 -6.67 0.53 -11.32
C PHE A 7 -7.44 -0.78 -11.47
N GLU A 8 -6.79 -1.82 -12.00
CA GLU A 8 -7.36 -3.17 -12.13
C GLU A 8 -7.61 -3.84 -10.77
N ARG A 9 -6.94 -3.39 -9.70
CA ARG A 9 -7.06 -3.95 -8.35
C ARG A 9 -8.07 -3.20 -7.47
N PHE A 10 -8.62 -2.07 -7.94
CA PHE A 10 -9.55 -1.28 -7.14
C PHE A 10 -10.97 -1.85 -7.14
N PHE A 11 -11.61 -1.73 -5.98
CA PHE A 11 -12.99 -2.14 -5.78
C PHE A 11 -13.91 -1.05 -6.32
N LYS A 12 -14.57 -1.32 -7.45
CA LYS A 12 -15.44 -0.35 -8.15
C LYS A 12 -16.47 0.28 -7.22
N GLU A 13 -17.06 -0.51 -6.33
CA GLU A 13 -18.13 -0.07 -5.43
C GLU A 13 -17.65 0.66 -4.16
N ALA A 14 -16.34 0.76 -3.91
CA ALA A 14 -15.81 1.39 -2.71
C ALA A 14 -15.75 2.93 -2.83
N ASP A 15 -16.02 3.61 -1.72
CA ASP A 15 -15.93 5.07 -1.62
C ASP A 15 -14.49 5.51 -1.31
N PHE A 16 -13.85 4.78 -0.40
CA PHE A 16 -12.50 5.06 0.12
C PHE A 16 -11.71 3.76 0.23
N GLN A 17 -10.55 3.70 -0.42
CA GLN A 17 -9.65 2.55 -0.42
C GLN A 17 -8.27 2.99 0.05
N ILE A 18 -7.65 2.24 0.94
CA ILE A 18 -6.36 2.59 1.55
C ILE A 18 -5.46 1.36 1.64
N ALA A 19 -4.16 1.54 1.43
CA ALA A 19 -3.16 0.50 1.67
C ALA A 19 -3.11 0.08 3.14
N CYS A 20 -2.35 -0.97 3.45
CA CYS A 20 -2.23 -1.51 4.80
C CYS A 20 -0.78 -1.60 5.27
N ASP A 21 -0.57 -1.31 6.56
CA ASP A 21 0.65 -1.64 7.30
C ASP A 21 0.65 -3.11 7.76
N TYR A 22 -0.53 -3.73 7.80
CA TYR A 22 -0.73 -5.17 8.00
C TYR A 22 -2.12 -5.55 7.52
N PHE A 23 -2.18 -6.40 6.51
CA PHE A 23 -3.43 -6.93 5.95
C PHE A 23 -3.82 -8.23 6.64
N LYS A 24 -5.05 -8.30 7.16
CA LYS A 24 -5.60 -9.41 7.94
C LYS A 24 -6.40 -10.42 7.10
N GLY A 25 -6.36 -10.28 5.77
CA GLY A 25 -6.96 -11.23 4.81
C GLY A 25 -8.35 -10.84 4.30
N ASN A 26 -9.10 -9.97 4.99
CA ASN A 26 -10.41 -9.50 4.52
C ASN A 26 -10.37 -7.99 4.20
N PRO A 27 -10.58 -7.56 2.94
CA PRO A 27 -10.53 -6.15 2.55
C PRO A 27 -11.63 -5.27 3.15
N TYR A 28 -12.72 -5.85 3.65
CA TYR A 28 -13.82 -5.09 4.26
C TYR A 28 -13.72 -5.02 5.79
N ASP A 29 -12.76 -5.74 6.40
CA ASP A 29 -12.61 -5.73 7.86
C ASP A 29 -11.89 -4.46 8.32
N ARG A 30 -12.57 -3.64 9.11
CA ARG A 30 -12.01 -2.41 9.69
C ARG A 30 -10.89 -2.69 10.69
N LYS A 31 -10.68 -3.94 11.12
CA LYS A 31 -9.54 -4.33 11.95
C LYS A 31 -8.21 -4.33 11.21
N ASN A 32 -8.17 -4.22 9.88
CA ASN A 32 -6.92 -3.99 9.13
C ASN A 32 -6.23 -2.72 9.60
N ASN A 33 -4.89 -2.69 9.53
CA ASN A 33 -4.11 -1.52 9.90
C ASN A 33 -3.85 -0.69 8.62
N PRO A 34 -4.55 0.44 8.40
CA PRO A 34 -4.35 1.26 7.22
C PRO A 34 -2.97 1.90 7.20
N ASN A 35 -2.44 2.09 6.00
CA ASN A 35 -1.22 2.83 5.71
C ASN A 35 -1.54 4.02 4.79
N GLY A 36 -1.16 5.23 5.21
CA GLY A 36 -1.41 6.48 4.48
C GLY A 36 -0.54 6.69 3.23
N GLY A 37 0.31 5.73 2.88
CA GLY A 37 1.20 5.78 1.71
C GLY A 37 0.50 5.62 0.38
N PHE A 38 -0.73 5.09 0.38
CA PHE A 38 -1.54 5.00 -0.82
C PHE A 38 -3.04 5.03 -0.48
N THR A 39 -3.78 5.89 -1.17
CA THR A 39 -5.24 5.92 -1.13
C THR A 39 -5.83 6.09 -2.52
N TYR A 40 -6.99 5.50 -2.75
CA TYR A 40 -7.82 5.74 -3.92
C TYR A 40 -9.25 6.01 -3.46
N VAL A 41 -9.82 7.14 -3.90
CA VAL A 41 -11.10 7.63 -3.38
C VAL A 41 -11.98 8.09 -4.54
N ARG A 42 -13.23 7.65 -4.52
CA ARG A 42 -14.26 8.16 -5.42
C ARG A 42 -14.93 9.37 -4.78
N SER A 43 -14.98 10.50 -5.49
CA SER A 43 -15.65 11.70 -4.99
C SER A 43 -17.16 11.48 -4.97
N ASN A 44 -17.76 11.55 -3.79
CA ASN A 44 -19.20 11.52 -3.55
C ASN A 44 -19.52 12.11 -2.17
N THR A 45 -20.80 12.25 -1.85
CA THR A 45 -21.23 12.84 -0.57
C THR A 45 -20.67 12.12 0.65
N ARG A 46 -20.49 10.79 0.59
CA ARG A 46 -19.96 9.99 1.70
C ARG A 46 -18.47 10.24 1.90
N SER A 47 -17.67 10.21 0.83
CA SER A 47 -16.23 10.47 0.92
C SER A 47 -15.93 11.91 1.32
N ILE A 48 -16.70 12.89 0.83
CA ILE A 48 -16.59 14.30 1.25
C ILE A 48 -16.87 14.45 2.75
N ASN A 49 -17.95 13.85 3.25
CA ASN A 49 -18.29 13.90 4.68
C ASN A 49 -17.23 13.18 5.54
N PHE A 50 -16.71 12.05 5.05
CA PHE A 50 -15.64 11.32 5.71
C PHE A 50 -14.35 12.14 5.82
N TYR A 51 -13.88 12.78 4.74
CA TYR A 51 -12.68 13.61 4.79
C TYR A 51 -12.83 14.81 5.74
N LYS A 52 -14.00 15.46 5.76
CA LYS A 52 -14.29 16.51 6.75
C LYS A 52 -14.20 15.96 8.16
N PHE A 53 -14.85 14.83 8.44
CA PHE A 53 -14.80 14.18 9.74
C PHE A 53 -13.35 13.86 10.14
N TRP A 54 -12.61 13.16 9.29
CA TRP A 54 -11.21 12.79 9.55
C TRP A 54 -10.32 14.01 9.82
N TYR A 55 -10.45 15.08 9.02
CA TYR A 55 -9.72 16.33 9.23
C TYR A 55 -10.06 17.00 10.57
N PHE A 56 -11.34 17.00 10.97
CA PHE A 56 -11.77 17.59 12.24
C PHE A 56 -11.49 16.66 13.44
N SER A 57 -11.28 15.37 13.25
CA SER A 57 -10.90 14.46 14.34
C SER A 57 -9.55 14.82 14.99
N ARG A 58 -8.69 15.58 14.31
CA ARG A 58 -7.43 16.10 14.88
C ARG A 58 -7.62 16.93 16.16
N TRP A 59 -8.80 17.56 16.32
CA TRP A 59 -9.12 18.36 17.52
C TRP A 59 -9.41 17.46 18.73
N ALA A 60 -9.99 16.29 18.51
CA ALA A 60 -10.23 15.29 19.56
C ALA A 60 -8.98 14.43 19.85
N HIS A 61 -8.04 14.36 18.89
CA HIS A 61 -6.83 13.56 18.96
C HIS A 61 -5.57 14.40 18.69
N PRO A 62 -5.27 15.41 19.53
CA PRO A 62 -4.12 16.29 19.32
C PRO A 62 -2.80 15.50 19.42
N GLY A 63 -1.86 15.82 18.53
CA GLY A 63 -0.52 15.22 18.53
C GLY A 63 -0.42 13.87 17.83
N LEU A 64 -1.53 13.25 17.43
CA LEU A 64 -1.51 12.01 16.63
C LEU A 64 -1.32 12.29 15.14
N HIS A 65 -0.62 11.39 14.47
CA HIS A 65 -0.48 11.38 13.02
C HIS A 65 -1.83 11.01 12.35
N ASP A 66 -2.07 11.43 11.11
CA ASP A 66 -3.35 11.25 10.42
C ASP A 66 -3.79 9.77 10.32
N GLN A 67 -2.85 8.86 10.06
CA GLN A 67 -3.01 7.41 10.06
C GLN A 67 -3.42 6.85 11.42
N ASP A 68 -2.88 7.37 12.52
CA ASP A 68 -3.25 6.96 13.88
C ASP A 68 -4.66 7.44 14.22
N VAL A 69 -4.99 8.68 13.83
CA VAL A 69 -6.35 9.20 13.92
C VAL A 69 -7.32 8.33 13.12
N LEU A 70 -6.98 7.95 11.88
CA LEU A 70 -7.81 7.06 11.06
C LEU A 70 -8.03 5.70 11.73
N ASN A 71 -7.00 5.14 12.36
CA ASN A 71 -7.09 3.90 13.10
C ASN A 71 -8.11 3.95 14.24
N LEU A 72 -8.25 5.10 14.89
CA LEU A 72 -9.24 5.32 15.95
C LEU A 72 -10.65 5.50 15.34
N ILE A 73 -10.80 6.43 14.40
CA ILE A 73 -12.12 6.89 13.97
C ILE A 73 -12.81 5.97 12.97
N LYS A 74 -12.11 5.02 12.36
CA LYS A 74 -12.73 4.03 11.45
C LYS A 74 -13.82 3.19 12.14
N PHE A 75 -13.80 3.11 13.47
CA PHE A 75 -14.82 2.44 14.27
C PHE A 75 -15.93 3.37 14.76
N ASP A 76 -15.82 4.67 14.53
CA ASP A 76 -16.81 5.64 14.99
C ASP A 76 -18.19 5.37 14.36
N PRO A 77 -19.31 5.47 15.12
CA PRO A 77 -20.66 5.29 14.59
C PRO A 77 -20.98 6.18 13.39
N PHE A 78 -20.32 7.34 13.27
CA PHE A 78 -20.45 8.25 12.13
C PHE A 78 -20.12 7.57 10.81
N ILE A 79 -19.13 6.67 10.77
CA ILE A 79 -18.74 5.93 9.56
C ILE A 79 -19.92 5.09 9.04
N ASN A 80 -20.65 4.44 9.95
CA ASN A 80 -21.85 3.66 9.62
C ASN A 80 -23.01 4.57 9.23
N ARG A 81 -23.20 5.70 9.94
CA ARG A 81 -24.27 6.67 9.66
C ARG A 81 -24.17 7.26 8.26
N ILE A 82 -22.97 7.56 7.77
CA ILE A 82 -22.77 8.05 6.40
C ILE A 82 -22.75 6.91 5.36
N GLY A 83 -22.76 5.65 5.81
CA GLY A 83 -22.71 4.47 4.95
C GLY A 83 -21.43 4.35 4.14
N LEU A 84 -20.29 4.80 4.69
CA LEU A 84 -19.01 4.80 3.97
C LEU A 84 -18.56 3.38 3.64
N LYS A 85 -18.36 3.09 2.36
CA LYS A 85 -17.77 1.84 1.89
C LYS A 85 -16.25 1.95 1.89
N MET A 86 -15.65 1.60 3.02
CA MET A 86 -14.21 1.55 3.22
C MET A 86 -13.65 0.18 2.80
N VAL A 87 -12.54 0.20 2.06
CA VAL A 87 -11.79 -1.00 1.66
C VAL A 87 -10.32 -0.85 2.02
N PHE A 88 -9.75 -1.94 2.52
CA PHE A 88 -8.35 -2.08 2.87
C PHE A 88 -7.67 -2.92 1.80
N LEU A 89 -6.68 -2.33 1.14
CA LEU A 89 -5.98 -2.93 0.02
C LEU A 89 -4.91 -3.90 0.52
N ASP A 90 -4.88 -5.09 -0.10
CA ASP A 90 -3.96 -6.17 0.26
C ASP A 90 -2.50 -5.77 -0.03
N THR A 91 -1.63 -6.04 0.94
CA THR A 91 -0.17 -5.82 0.86
C THR A 91 0.52 -6.64 -0.23
N ALA A 92 -0.12 -7.69 -0.76
CA ALA A 92 0.36 -8.40 -1.94
C ALA A 92 0.40 -7.51 -3.20
N TYR A 93 -0.54 -6.57 -3.33
CA TYR A 93 -0.60 -5.63 -4.46
C TYR A 93 -0.12 -4.23 -4.06
N PHE A 94 -0.41 -3.80 -2.83
CA PHE A 94 -0.13 -2.47 -2.31
C PHE A 94 0.81 -2.57 -1.11
N GLY A 95 2.03 -3.03 -1.37
CA GLY A 95 3.04 -3.24 -0.34
C GLY A 95 3.70 -1.93 0.10
N GLY A 96 4.39 -2.01 1.23
CA GLY A 96 5.33 -0.97 1.67
C GLY A 96 6.51 -1.61 2.37
N PHE A 97 7.57 -0.86 2.66
CA PHE A 97 8.79 -1.44 3.26
C PHE A 97 8.54 -2.24 4.54
N CYS A 98 7.48 -1.96 5.29
CA CYS A 98 7.15 -2.70 6.52
C CYS A 98 6.30 -3.96 6.28
N GLN A 99 5.67 -4.07 5.12
CA GLN A 99 5.02 -5.29 4.62
C GLN A 99 5.25 -5.37 3.11
N PRO A 100 6.48 -5.69 2.67
CA PRO A 100 6.77 -5.79 1.24
C PRO A 100 5.92 -6.91 0.64
N SER A 101 5.43 -6.71 -0.59
CA SER A 101 4.81 -7.81 -1.31
C SER A 101 5.82 -8.92 -1.50
N ARG A 102 5.41 -10.18 -1.33
CA ARG A 102 6.28 -11.35 -1.53
C ARG A 102 6.36 -11.78 -2.99
N ASP A 103 5.48 -11.23 -3.82
CA ASP A 103 5.34 -11.62 -5.21
C ASP A 103 5.53 -10.40 -6.11
N LEU A 104 6.68 -10.36 -6.76
CA LEU A 104 7.03 -9.29 -7.68
C LEU A 104 6.17 -9.29 -8.93
N ASP A 105 5.47 -10.39 -9.28
CA ASP A 105 4.53 -10.45 -10.40
C ASP A 105 3.19 -9.76 -10.09
N LEU A 106 2.85 -9.64 -8.79
CA LEU A 106 1.57 -9.06 -8.36
C LEU A 106 1.67 -7.59 -7.98
N VAL A 107 2.82 -7.13 -7.46
CA VAL A 107 2.94 -5.79 -6.86
C VAL A 107 2.50 -4.68 -7.82
N CYS A 108 1.63 -3.78 -7.37
CA CYS A 108 1.25 -2.56 -8.08
C CYS A 108 2.00 -1.36 -7.54
N THR A 109 2.14 -1.26 -6.21
CA THR A 109 2.78 -0.13 -5.56
C THR A 109 3.68 -0.57 -4.42
N MET A 110 4.75 0.19 -4.18
CA MET A 110 5.58 0.10 -2.97
C MET A 110 5.64 1.46 -2.27
N HIS A 111 5.34 1.52 -0.97
CA HIS A 111 5.40 2.75 -0.17
C HIS A 111 6.57 2.72 0.84
N ALA A 112 7.17 3.89 1.08
CA ALA A 112 8.21 4.08 2.10
C ALA A 112 7.69 4.89 3.31
N ASN A 113 6.38 4.90 3.53
CA ASN A 113 5.75 5.74 4.56
C ASN A 113 6.17 5.36 5.96
N CYS A 114 6.25 4.05 6.23
CA CYS A 114 6.60 3.51 7.53
C CYS A 114 8.11 3.55 7.85
N CYS A 115 8.94 4.08 6.94
CA CYS A 115 10.36 4.24 7.15
C CYS A 115 10.65 5.57 7.85
N VAL A 116 11.52 5.58 8.85
CA VAL A 116 11.94 6.81 9.53
C VAL A 116 13.23 7.37 8.90
N GLY A 117 13.25 8.68 8.69
CA GLY A 117 14.41 9.41 8.15
C GLY A 117 14.41 9.53 6.63
N LEU A 118 14.57 10.76 6.13
CA LEU A 118 14.57 11.05 4.69
C LEU A 118 15.70 10.33 3.94
N HIS A 119 16.89 10.26 4.53
CA HIS A 119 18.05 9.61 3.91
C HIS A 119 17.81 8.11 3.70
N ASN A 120 17.28 7.42 4.72
CA ASN A 120 16.94 6.00 4.64
C ASN A 120 15.89 5.73 3.56
N LYS A 121 14.85 6.59 3.50
CA LYS A 121 13.82 6.51 2.44
C LYS A 121 14.44 6.61 1.05
N ILE A 122 15.28 7.62 0.82
CA ILE A 122 15.92 7.83 -0.48
C ILE A 122 16.78 6.63 -0.85
N ASN A 123 17.63 6.17 0.06
CA ASN A 123 18.52 5.03 -0.19
C ASN A 123 17.75 3.76 -0.60
N ASP A 124 16.76 3.36 0.20
CA ASP A 124 16.04 2.11 -0.05
C ASP A 124 15.08 2.25 -1.27
N LEU A 125 14.58 3.45 -1.56
CA LEU A 125 13.84 3.69 -2.81
C LEU A 125 14.74 3.62 -4.05
N THR A 126 15.99 4.09 -3.95
CA THR A 126 16.98 3.95 -5.03
C THR A 126 17.29 2.49 -5.30
N ILE A 127 17.57 1.69 -4.25
CA ILE A 127 17.82 0.25 -4.40
C ILE A 127 16.61 -0.45 -5.02
N LEU A 128 15.40 -0.14 -4.54
CA LEU A 128 14.17 -0.71 -5.08
C LEU A 128 14.04 -0.50 -6.59
N LEU A 129 14.33 0.70 -7.09
CA LEU A 129 14.13 1.04 -8.49
C LEU A 129 15.31 0.60 -9.38
N ASP A 130 16.52 0.92 -8.96
CA ASP A 130 17.72 0.78 -9.79
C ASP A 130 18.29 -0.64 -9.78
N GLN A 131 17.97 -1.42 -8.75
CA GLN A 131 18.43 -2.81 -8.59
C GLN A 131 17.24 -3.76 -8.72
N ASP A 132 16.37 -3.83 -7.71
CA ASP A 132 15.36 -4.89 -7.61
C ASP A 132 14.38 -4.87 -8.78
N TRP A 133 13.72 -3.73 -9.00
CA TRP A 133 12.69 -3.61 -10.03
C TRP A 133 13.28 -3.68 -11.44
N LYS A 134 14.40 -2.99 -11.68
CA LYS A 134 15.07 -3.00 -12.97
C LYS A 134 15.56 -4.40 -13.35
N THR A 135 16.15 -5.15 -12.42
CA THR A 135 16.58 -6.53 -12.68
C THR A 135 15.38 -7.45 -12.93
N TYR A 136 14.29 -7.31 -12.16
CA TYR A 136 13.05 -8.05 -12.42
C TYR A 136 12.51 -7.80 -13.84
N MET A 137 12.39 -6.53 -14.24
CA MET A 137 11.90 -6.18 -15.58
C MET A 137 12.81 -6.72 -16.69
N GLN A 138 14.12 -6.63 -16.52
CA GLN A 138 15.08 -7.19 -17.49
C GLN A 138 14.93 -8.69 -17.67
N GLN A 139 14.67 -9.44 -16.61
CA GLN A 139 14.47 -10.90 -16.67
C GLN A 139 13.15 -11.27 -17.35
N HIS A 140 12.09 -10.48 -17.15
CA HIS A 140 10.77 -10.72 -17.74
C HIS A 140 10.64 -10.21 -19.19
N GLU A 141 11.46 -9.25 -19.61
CA GLU A 141 11.47 -8.73 -20.99
C GLU A 141 12.35 -9.55 -21.95
N GLN A 142 13.20 -10.48 -21.46
CA GLN A 142 13.97 -11.34 -22.34
C GLN A 142 13.03 -12.29 -23.11
N PRO A 143 13.04 -12.27 -24.47
CA PRO A 143 12.27 -13.23 -25.24
C PRO A 143 12.76 -14.63 -24.91
N THR A 144 11.83 -15.54 -24.69
CA THR A 144 12.08 -16.98 -24.44
C THR A 144 12.69 -17.64 -25.67
N LEU A 145 13.92 -17.28 -26.05
CA LEU A 145 14.79 -18.13 -26.84
C LEU A 145 15.55 -19.00 -25.84
N ASN A 146 15.27 -20.31 -25.90
CA ASN A 146 15.90 -21.41 -25.16
C ASN A 146 15.06 -21.96 -23.99
N SER A 147 13.89 -22.51 -24.30
CA SER A 147 13.29 -23.59 -23.50
C SER A 147 14.12 -24.86 -23.66
N SER A 148 15.26 -24.95 -22.97
CA SER A 148 15.97 -26.22 -22.73
C SER A 148 17.16 -26.02 -21.80
N THR A 149 16.91 -25.59 -20.57
CA THR A 149 17.78 -25.90 -19.43
C THR A 149 16.91 -25.93 -18.17
N ASN A 150 17.17 -26.88 -17.29
CA ASN A 150 16.59 -26.96 -15.94
C ASN A 150 17.03 -25.73 -15.13
N SER A 151 16.46 -24.57 -15.45
CA SER A 151 16.63 -23.32 -14.75
C SER A 151 15.82 -23.42 -13.46
N THR A 152 16.51 -23.59 -12.34
CA THR A 152 15.95 -23.18 -11.04
C THR A 152 15.57 -21.71 -11.18
N THR A 153 14.29 -21.43 -11.43
CA THR A 153 13.74 -20.08 -11.43
C THR A 153 14.01 -19.48 -10.05
N THR A 154 15.09 -18.73 -9.92
CA THR A 154 15.30 -17.87 -8.76
C THR A 154 14.19 -16.83 -8.84
N HIS A 155 13.14 -17.01 -8.04
CA HIS A 155 12.09 -16.03 -7.93
C HIS A 155 12.72 -14.70 -7.54
N ALA A 156 12.51 -13.67 -8.36
CA ALA A 156 12.96 -12.32 -8.04
C ALA A 156 12.35 -11.90 -6.69
N SER A 157 13.16 -11.27 -5.84
CA SER A 157 12.77 -10.87 -4.50
C SER A 157 13.36 -9.49 -4.18
N TRP A 158 12.70 -8.75 -3.30
CA TRP A 158 13.24 -7.47 -2.81
C TRP A 158 14.52 -7.69 -2.01
N THR A 159 15.50 -6.82 -2.21
CA THR A 159 16.65 -6.65 -1.31
C THR A 159 16.42 -5.54 -0.28
N VAL A 160 15.30 -4.82 -0.41
CA VAL A 160 14.85 -3.74 0.49
C VAL A 160 13.69 -4.19 1.39
N PRO A 161 13.47 -3.52 2.54
CA PRO A 161 14.31 -2.46 3.11
C PRO A 161 15.65 -2.97 3.66
N GLN A 162 16.69 -2.13 3.58
CA GLN A 162 17.99 -2.38 4.22
C GLN A 162 18.21 -1.45 5.40
N ASN A 163 17.94 -0.15 5.20
CA ASN A 163 18.15 0.89 6.20
C ASN A 163 16.84 1.39 6.81
N CYS A 164 15.70 1.13 6.17
CA CYS A 164 14.40 1.52 6.67
C CYS A 164 14.01 0.70 7.90
N SER A 165 13.94 1.38 9.05
CA SER A 165 13.33 0.91 10.30
C SER A 165 12.11 1.76 10.64
N ARG A 166 11.18 1.17 11.40
CA ARG A 166 10.03 1.85 12.00
C ARG A 166 10.46 2.65 13.23
#